data_AF-A0A1V3S2E3-F1
#
_entry.id   AF-A0A1V3S2E3-F1
#
_cell.length_a   1.000
_cell.length_b   1.000
_cell.length_c   1.000
_cell.angle_alpha   90.00
_cell.angle_beta   90.00
_cell.angle_gamma   90.00
#
_symmetry.space_group_name_H-M   'P 1'
#
loop_
_entity.id
_entity.type
_entity.pdbx_description
1 polymer ?
#
loop_
_entity_poly.entity_id
_entity_poly.type
_entity_poly.pdbx_seq_one_letter_code
_entity_poly.pdbx_strand_id
1 'polypeptide(L)' 'MADSDVKAIRHIRDSKEVNAYLKAGWVYKGMTPGTTEDGSAWPLYTLAWEGKGEPVKVDFREYQ' A
#
# COMPACT_ATOMS: atom_id res chain seq x y z
N MET A 1 13.10 -22.02 -0.40
CA MET A 1 12.28 -20.99 -1.08
C MET A 1 12.01 -19.93 -0.04
N ALA A 2 12.43 -18.69 -0.25
CA ALA A 2 12.41 -17.66 0.78
C ALA A 2 10.95 -17.42 1.22
N ASP A 3 10.63 -17.87 2.42
CA ASP A 3 9.41 -17.50 3.12
C ASP A 3 9.58 -16.01 3.48
N SER A 4 9.16 -15.13 2.58
CA SER A 4 9.02 -13.74 2.92
C SER A 4 7.91 -13.65 3.95
N ASP A 5 8.27 -13.59 5.23
CA ASP A 5 7.35 -13.44 6.36
C ASP A 5 6.60 -12.11 6.21
N VAL A 6 5.49 -12.13 5.46
CA VAL A 6 4.62 -10.98 5.27
C VAL A 6 3.89 -10.76 6.59
N LYS A 7 4.31 -9.75 7.34
CA LYS A 7 3.74 -9.44 8.65
C LYS A 7 2.45 -8.64 8.59
N ALA A 8 2.29 -7.85 7.53
CA ALA A 8 1.12 -7.03 7.32
C ALA A 8 0.89 -6.75 5.85
N ILE A 9 -0.39 -6.63 5.46
CA ILE A 9 -0.82 -6.24 4.12
C ILE A 9 -1.73 -5.01 4.26
N ARG A 10 -1.56 -4.04 3.37
CA ARG A 10 -2.44 -2.89 3.23
C ARG A 10 -2.95 -2.76 1.80
N HIS A 11 -4.23 -2.42 1.71
CA HIS A 11 -4.88 -2.07 0.46
C HIS A 11 -5.16 -0.57 0.44
N ILE A 12 -4.69 0.12 -0.58
CA ILE A 12 -4.70 1.59 -0.67
C ILE A 12 -5.20 1.98 -2.06
N ARG A 13 -6.04 3.01 -2.12
CA ARG A 13 -6.63 3.49 -3.38
C ARG A 13 -6.00 4.81 -3.84
N ASP A 14 -5.45 5.59 -2.90
CA ASP A 14 -4.74 6.83 -3.20
C ASP A 14 -3.25 6.60 -3.50
N SER A 15 -2.77 7.16 -4.61
CA SER A 15 -1.39 6.97 -5.06
C SER A 15 -0.37 7.78 -4.24
N LYS A 16 -0.76 8.87 -3.58
CA LYS A 16 0.11 9.62 -2.66
C LYS A 16 0.33 8.82 -1.38
N GLU A 17 -0.72 8.19 -0.85
CA GLU A 17 -0.62 7.27 0.28
C GLU A 17 0.33 6.12 -0.03
N VAL A 18 0.19 5.49 -1.21
CA VAL A 18 1.10 4.43 -1.67
C VAL A 18 2.56 4.89 -1.62
N ASN A 19 2.86 6.05 -2.20
CA ASN A 19 4.22 6.59 -2.21
C ASN A 19 4.78 6.83 -0.80
N ALA A 20 3.94 7.24 0.15
CA ALA A 20 4.38 7.44 1.52
C ALA A 20 4.72 6.11 2.22
N TYR A 21 3.91 5.07 2.02
CA TYR A 21 4.21 3.74 2.54
C TYR A 21 5.45 3.12 1.89
N LEU A 22 5.67 3.31 0.59
CA LEU A 22 6.90 2.89 -0.08
C LEU A 22 8.14 3.57 0.53
N LYS A 23 8.07 4.88 0.80
CA LYS A 23 9.15 5.61 1.50
C LYS A 23 9.38 5.12 2.92
N ALA A 24 8.31 4.68 3.61
CA ALA A 24 8.39 4.11 4.95
C ALA A 24 8.96 2.68 4.97
N GLY A 25 9.25 2.08 3.81
CA GLY A 25 9.85 0.74 3.69
C GLY A 25 8.86 -0.39 3.40
N TRP A 26 7.60 -0.08 3.08
CA TRP A 26 6.66 -1.09 2.59
C TRP A 26 7.01 -1.51 1.16
N VAL A 27 6.71 -2.77 0.84
CA VAL A 27 7.00 -3.37 -0.46
C VAL A 27 5.73 -3.41 -1.30
N TYR A 28 5.84 -2.95 -2.54
CA TYR A 28 4.76 -3.06 -3.51
C TYR A 28 4.56 -4.51 -3.95
N LYS A 29 3.33 -5.03 -3.79
CA LYS A 29 2.99 -6.40 -4.19
C LYS A 29 2.20 -6.46 -5.49
N GLY A 30 1.40 -5.44 -5.76
CA GLY A 30 0.63 -5.40 -7.00
C GLY A 30 -0.50 -4.39 -6.95
N MET A 31 -1.26 -4.37 -8.04
CA MET A 31 -2.39 -3.50 -8.26
C MET A 31 -3.54 -4.33 -8.80
N THR A 32 -4.71 -4.17 -8.21
CA THR A 32 -5.97 -4.61 -8.80
C THR A 32 -6.59 -3.41 -9.52
N PRO A 33 -6.75 -3.45 -10.85
CA PRO A 33 -7.45 -2.38 -11.55
C PRO A 33 -8.92 -2.38 -11.14
N GLY A 34 -9.52 -1.19 -11.12
CA GLY A 34 -10.93 -1.00 -10.82
C GLY A 34 -11.43 0.28 -11.46
N THR A 35 -12.74 0.40 -11.58
CA THR A 35 -13.43 1.57 -12.11
C THR A 35 -14.60 1.91 -11.20
N THR A 36 -14.88 3.20 -11.01
CA THR A 36 -16.13 3.64 -10.37
C THR A 36 -17.33 3.36 -11.25
N GLU A 37 -18.52 3.53 -10.68
CA GLU A 37 -19.78 3.58 -11.42
C GLU A 37 -19.79 4.67 -12.51
N ASP A 38 -19.06 5.77 -12.30
CA ASP A 38 -18.87 6.87 -13.25
C ASP A 38 -17.81 6.55 -14.34
N GLY A 39 -17.15 5.39 -14.28
CA GLY A 39 -16.11 4.99 -15.24
C GLY A 39 -14.73 5.59 -14.96
N SER A 40 -14.58 6.35 -13.87
CA SER A 40 -13.29 6.87 -13.43
C SER A 40 -12.39 5.74 -12.90
N ALA A 41 -11.09 5.81 -13.20
CA ALA A 41 -10.13 4.81 -12.75
C ALA A 41 -10.05 4.78 -11.22
N TRP A 42 -10.21 3.58 -10.64
CA TRP A 42 -10.15 3.34 -9.21
C TRP A 42 -9.30 2.10 -8.91
N PRO A 43 -7.97 2.19 -9.09
CA PRO A 43 -7.05 1.12 -8.76
C PRO A 43 -7.00 0.86 -7.25
N LEU A 44 -6.75 -0.40 -6.89
CA LEU A 44 -6.49 -0.85 -5.52
C LEU A 44 -5.05 -1.39 -5.46
N TYR A 45 -4.17 -0.64 -4.83
CA TYR A 45 -2.77 -1.00 -4.64
C TYR A 45 -2.61 -1.88 -3.40
N THR A 46 -1.81 -2.93 -3.52
CA THR A 46 -1.50 -3.87 -2.44
C THR A 46 -0.05 -3.68 -2.03
N LEU A 47 0.16 -3.34 -0.76
CA LEU A 47 1.46 -3.19 -0.13
C LEU A 47 1.61 -4.22 0.97
N ALA A 48 2.83 -4.72 1.15
CA ALA A 48 3.18 -5.65 2.21
C ALA A 48 4.36 -5.14 3.03
N TRP A 49 4.35 -5.44 4.33
CA TRP A 49 5.50 -5.28 5.20
C TRP A 49 6.22 -6.61 5.34
N GLU A 50 7.41 -6.69 4.76
CA GLU A 50 8.28 -7.88 4.78
C GLU A 50 9.55 -7.65 5.62
N GLY A 51 9.64 -6.50 6.28
CA GLY A 51 10.81 -6.08 7.05
C GLY A 51 10.91 -6.73 8.43
N LYS A 52 12.13 -6.73 8.97
CA LYS A 52 12.36 -7.01 10.40
C LYS A 52 11.92 -5.80 11.22
N GLY A 53 10.90 -5.99 12.06
CA GLY A 53 10.33 -4.94 12.90
C GLY A 53 8.81 -4.91 12.81
N GLU A 54 8.21 -3.89 13.41
CA GLU A 54 6.77 -3.63 13.34
C GLU A 54 6.41 -2.80 12.09
N PRO A 55 5.22 -3.03 11.50
CA PRO A 55 4.77 -2.28 10.33
C PRO A 55 4.59 -0.80 10.66
N VAL A 56 5.30 0.07 9.93
CA VAL A 56 5.21 1.52 10.09
C VAL A 56 3.85 2.00 9.60
N LYS A 57 3.10 2.69 10.47
CA LYS A 57 1.88 3.40 10.10
C LYS A 57 2.27 4.80 9.62
N VAL A 58 1.80 5.18 8.43
CA VAL A 58 1.91 6.55 7.94
C VAL A 58 0.65 7.29 8.37
N ASP A 59 0.80 8.40 9.09
CA ASP A 59 -0.30 9.30 9.41
C ASP A 59 -0.46 10.31 8.26
N PHE A 60 -1.68 10.41 7.71
CA PHE A 60 -1.99 11.26 6.57
C PHE A 60 -2.73 12.54 6.96
N ARG A 61 -2.85 12.86 8.26
CA ARG A 61 -3.56 14.06 8.72
C ARG A 61 -2.84 15.35 8.35
N GLU A 62 -1.56 15.29 7.97
CA GLU A 62 -0.77 16.44 7.52
C GLU A 62 -0.91 16.76 6.02
N TYR A 63 -1.70 16.00 5.25
CA TYR A 63 -1.92 16.24 3.81
C TYR A 63 -3.34 16.66 3.43
N GLN A 64 -4.19 17.02 4.42
CA GLN A 64 -5.55 17.54 4.21
C GLN A 64 -5.60 19.07 4.19
#